data_AF-A0A3A0AY82-F1
#
_entry.id   AF-A0A3A0AY82-F1
#
_cell.length_a   1.000
_cell.length_b   1.000
_cell.length_c   1.000
_cell.angle_alpha   90.00
_cell.angle_beta   90.00
_cell.angle_gamma   90.00
#
_symmetry.space_group_name_H-M   'P 1'
#
loop_
_entity.id
_entity.type
_entity.pdbx_description
1 polymer ?
#
loop_
_entity_poly.entity_id
_entity_poly.type
_entity_poly.pdbx_seq_one_letter_code
_entity_poly.pdbx_strand_id
1 'polypeptide(L)'
;MARHQLTTRSRVLESIGSRGGGRALEARLSRRTLLLGGAAASITGLLAACGGTDAAPTATPAAASPATPAPATATPTQPPAHTPTSVSAPSATPASTPAQGTTPTSGEWSFTDDRGVTVTLPEPPARIVAQTTVGAALWDLGVKPVAVFGPYRTADGKPDFQAGNLDLDQVEWLGDYGELDQEKLAALNADIYVDFTWGAGLLWYLDEELEAQVKRIVPTIGISFENRSIIESIGRLEDLAVSVGADLNAPQLVEDRATFAAAEQELVSAIERLALLLRSRPRHR
;
A
#
# COMPACT_ATOMS: atom_id res chain seq x y z
N MET A 1 -55.37 -35.55 -5.42
CA MET A 1 -56.74 -35.19 -5.00
C MET A 1 -57.01 -35.79 -3.63
N ALA A 2 -57.71 -35.03 -2.76
CA ALA A 2 -58.23 -35.38 -1.42
C ALA A 2 -57.16 -35.69 -0.34
N ARG A 3 -56.77 -34.79 0.58
CA ARG A 3 -57.49 -33.98 1.59
C ARG A 3 -58.33 -34.76 2.61
N HIS A 4 -58.09 -34.38 3.87
CA HIS A 4 -58.98 -34.37 5.04
C HIS A 4 -59.12 -35.66 5.85
N GLN A 5 -59.31 -35.66 7.17
CA GLN A 5 -59.27 -34.70 8.31
C GLN A 5 -59.57 -35.59 9.54
N LEU A 6 -59.03 -35.28 10.73
CA LEU A 6 -59.75 -35.22 12.03
C LEU A 6 -58.78 -35.42 13.21
N THR A 7 -58.18 -34.36 13.78
CA THR A 7 -58.62 -33.54 14.94
C THR A 7 -58.51 -34.20 16.35
N THR A 8 -57.72 -33.51 17.20
CA THR A 8 -57.99 -33.14 18.63
C THR A 8 -57.38 -33.96 19.79
N ARG A 9 -56.81 -33.16 20.73
CA ARG A 9 -56.42 -33.39 22.14
C ARG A 9 -54.99 -33.95 22.31
N SER A 10 -54.02 -33.29 22.94
CA SER A 10 -54.11 -32.36 24.07
C SER A 10 -52.85 -31.46 24.16
N ARG A 11 -53.04 -30.15 24.26
CA ARG A 11 -52.07 -29.19 24.82
C ARG A 11 -52.46 -29.00 26.29
N VAL A 12 -51.61 -29.33 27.25
CA VAL A 12 -51.56 -28.71 28.59
C VAL A 12 -50.14 -28.90 29.15
N LEU A 13 -49.28 -27.91 28.96
CA LEU A 13 -48.47 -27.23 30.01
C LEU A 13 -47.44 -26.33 29.33
N GLU A 14 -47.87 -25.08 29.21
CA GLU A 14 -47.13 -23.89 28.86
C GLU A 14 -46.59 -23.26 30.16
N SER A 15 -45.57 -22.40 30.00
CA SER A 15 -45.11 -21.39 30.97
C SER A 15 -44.17 -21.83 32.09
N ILE A 16 -42.90 -21.42 32.01
CA ILE A 16 -42.45 -20.15 32.61
C ILE A 16 -41.34 -19.59 31.72
N GLY A 17 -41.60 -18.42 31.14
CA GLY A 17 -40.59 -17.57 30.55
C GLY A 17 -40.24 -16.40 31.47
N SER A 18 -39.24 -15.64 31.00
CA SER A 18 -39.10 -14.20 31.17
C SER A 18 -38.25 -13.67 32.34
N ARG A 19 -37.10 -13.11 31.98
CA ARG A 19 -36.68 -11.68 32.08
C ARG A 19 -35.16 -11.66 32.14
N GLY A 20 -34.47 -11.13 31.12
CA GLY A 20 -34.17 -9.70 30.97
C GLY A 20 -32.74 -9.49 31.51
N GLY A 21 -31.80 -8.79 30.90
CA GLY A 21 -31.78 -7.82 29.83
C GLY A 21 -30.61 -6.89 30.15
N GLY A 22 -29.75 -6.60 29.17
CA GLY A 22 -28.98 -5.35 29.13
C GLY A 22 -27.49 -5.37 29.54
N ARG A 23 -26.73 -4.67 28.68
CA ARG A 23 -25.42 -4.01 28.88
C ARG A 23 -24.19 -4.90 28.74
N ALA A 24 -23.43 -4.78 27.65
CA ALA A 24 -22.56 -3.68 27.22
C ALA A 24 -21.21 -3.67 27.94
N LEU A 25 -20.18 -3.39 27.13
CA LEU A 25 -18.81 -2.98 27.46
C LEU A 25 -17.73 -4.07 27.63
N GLU A 26 -16.84 -4.07 26.63
CA GLU A 26 -15.37 -4.18 26.72
C GLU A 26 -14.69 -5.39 27.37
N ALA A 27 -13.84 -6.04 26.57
CA ALA A 27 -12.40 -6.12 26.88
C ALA A 27 -11.62 -6.53 25.62
N ARG A 28 -11.19 -5.55 24.82
CA ARG A 28 -10.07 -5.69 23.88
C ARG A 28 -8.80 -5.78 24.71
N LEU A 29 -8.24 -6.98 24.88
CA LEU A 29 -6.94 -7.17 25.53
C LEU A 29 -5.83 -7.10 24.48
N SER A 30 -5.26 -5.90 24.39
CA SER A 30 -4.04 -5.55 23.67
C SER A 30 -2.86 -6.42 24.13
N ARG A 31 -2.28 -7.18 23.19
CA ARG A 31 -1.01 -7.89 23.35
C ARG A 31 0.17 -6.94 23.09
N ARG A 32 0.33 -5.93 23.93
CA ARG A 32 1.52 -5.07 23.95
C ARG A 32 1.92 -4.78 25.38
N THR A 33 2.59 -5.74 26.04
CA THR A 33 3.60 -5.50 27.08
C THR A 33 4.28 -6.84 27.40
N LEU A 34 5.40 -7.14 26.74
CA LEU A 34 6.46 -7.94 27.35
C LEU A 34 7.75 -7.75 26.56
N LEU A 35 8.87 -7.70 27.28
CA LEU A 35 10.26 -7.62 26.82
C LEU A 35 10.87 -6.21 26.73
N LEU A 36 10.98 -5.57 27.89
CA LEU A 36 12.18 -4.82 28.27
C LEU A 36 12.71 -5.38 29.60
N GLY A 37 13.98 -5.80 29.60
CA GLY A 37 14.78 -6.02 30.79
C GLY A 37 15.06 -7.49 31.14
N GLY A 38 16.32 -7.93 30.98
CA GLY A 38 16.74 -9.21 31.53
C GLY A 38 18.11 -9.73 31.10
N ALA A 39 19.16 -9.19 31.73
CA ALA A 39 20.40 -9.89 32.11
C ALA A 39 21.43 -10.31 31.04
N ALA A 40 22.53 -9.54 31.04
CA ALA A 40 23.87 -10.03 30.80
C ALA A 40 24.31 -11.00 31.91
N ALA A 41 24.90 -12.15 31.55
CA ALA A 41 25.95 -12.83 32.33
C ALA A 41 26.43 -14.12 31.62
N SER A 42 27.75 -14.18 31.43
CA SER A 42 28.60 -15.39 31.59
C SER A 42 28.49 -16.53 30.58
N ILE A 43 29.42 -16.58 29.62
CA ILE A 43 29.89 -17.85 29.06
C ILE A 43 31.38 -17.98 29.38
N THR A 44 31.64 -18.72 30.47
CA THR A 44 32.94 -19.32 30.79
C THR A 44 33.24 -20.43 29.79
N GLY A 45 34.51 -20.55 29.42
CA GLY A 45 34.99 -21.37 28.32
C GLY A 45 34.72 -22.88 28.45
N LEU A 46 34.73 -23.52 27.27
CA LEU A 46 34.81 -24.96 27.14
C LEU A 46 36.06 -25.32 26.33
N LEU A 47 36.81 -26.25 26.92
CA LEU A 47 38.05 -26.85 26.47
C LEU A 47 38.01 -27.33 25.01
N ALA A 48 39.12 -27.11 24.33
CA ALA A 48 39.55 -27.85 23.15
C ALA A 48 40.04 -29.25 23.54
N ALA A 49 39.49 -30.30 22.92
CA ALA A 49 40.13 -31.62 22.80
C ALA A 49 39.47 -32.48 21.71
N CYS A 50 40.34 -33.13 20.93
CA CYS A 50 40.10 -34.22 19.96
C CYS A 50 39.40 -33.81 18.65
N GLY A 51 40.02 -33.81 17.47
CA GLY A 51 41.03 -34.76 16.98
C GLY A 51 40.30 -35.95 16.34
N GLY A 52 40.04 -35.88 15.03
CA GLY A 52 39.38 -36.95 14.27
C GLY A 52 39.28 -36.59 12.80
N THR A 53 39.95 -37.38 11.97
CA THR A 53 40.20 -37.21 10.54
C THR A 53 39.04 -37.69 9.64
N ASP A 54 39.09 -37.17 8.41
CA ASP A 54 38.65 -37.75 7.14
C ASP A 54 37.23 -37.54 6.59
N ALA A 55 37.27 -37.37 5.26
CA ALA A 55 36.23 -37.50 4.24
C ALA A 55 35.36 -36.26 3.93
N ALA A 56 35.86 -35.47 2.97
CA ALA A 56 35.05 -34.65 2.08
C ALA A 56 34.07 -35.52 1.26
N PRO A 57 32.96 -34.92 0.79
CA PRO A 57 32.86 -34.78 -0.66
C PRO A 57 32.40 -33.38 -1.10
N THR A 58 33.18 -32.83 -2.03
CA THR A 58 32.76 -32.06 -3.21
C THR A 58 31.56 -31.13 -3.06
N ALA A 59 31.81 -29.90 -2.61
CA ALA A 59 30.94 -28.75 -2.86
C ALA A 59 31.53 -27.92 -4.00
N THR A 60 30.78 -27.84 -5.10
CA THR A 60 30.95 -26.94 -6.24
C THR A 60 31.20 -25.50 -5.78
N PRO A 61 32.22 -24.78 -6.28
CA PRO A 61 32.39 -23.39 -5.94
C PRO A 61 31.34 -22.53 -6.66
N ALA A 62 30.54 -21.82 -5.87
CA ALA A 62 29.83 -20.63 -6.28
C ALA A 62 30.85 -19.50 -6.55
N ALA A 63 30.98 -19.13 -7.82
CA ALA A 63 31.60 -17.90 -8.32
C ALA A 63 31.15 -17.76 -9.79
N ALA A 64 30.68 -16.65 -10.33
CA ALA A 64 30.73 -15.27 -9.91
C ALA A 64 29.56 -14.51 -10.56
N SER A 65 29.01 -13.52 -9.85
CA SER A 65 28.16 -12.49 -10.45
C SER A 65 28.96 -11.73 -11.53
N PRO A 66 28.45 -11.57 -12.76
CA PRO A 66 29.03 -10.60 -13.67
C PRO A 66 28.74 -9.18 -13.17
N ALA A 67 29.80 -8.39 -13.11
CA ALA A 67 29.82 -7.01 -12.68
C ALA A 67 28.89 -6.13 -13.54
N THR A 68 28.08 -5.32 -12.86
CA THR A 68 27.33 -4.21 -13.45
C THR A 68 28.31 -3.16 -13.99
N PRO A 69 28.25 -2.78 -15.29
CA PRO A 69 29.04 -1.66 -15.78
C PRO A 69 28.49 -0.33 -15.24
N ALA A 70 29.41 0.51 -14.77
CA ALA A 70 29.15 1.85 -14.24
C ALA A 70 28.43 2.75 -15.28
N PRO A 71 27.45 3.58 -14.87
CA PRO A 71 26.89 4.58 -15.77
C PRO A 71 27.88 5.75 -15.96
N ALA A 72 28.07 6.11 -17.23
CA ALA A 72 28.87 7.22 -17.67
C ALA A 72 28.34 8.56 -17.16
N THR A 73 29.27 9.43 -16.78
CA THR A 73 29.06 10.81 -16.36
C THR A 73 28.39 11.61 -17.48
N ALA A 74 27.13 12.00 -17.30
CA ALA A 74 26.46 12.98 -18.15
C ALA A 74 26.34 14.30 -17.38
N THR A 75 27.04 15.31 -17.88
CA THR A 75 27.04 16.70 -17.41
C THR A 75 25.65 17.33 -17.55
N PRO A 76 25.11 18.03 -16.52
CA PRO A 76 23.81 18.70 -16.65
C PRO A 76 23.95 20.00 -17.47
N THR A 77 23.25 20.06 -18.60
CA THR A 77 23.05 21.30 -19.37
C THR A 77 21.87 22.08 -18.78
N GLN A 78 22.17 23.26 -18.26
CA GLN A 78 21.23 24.23 -17.69
C GLN A 78 20.40 24.90 -18.81
N PRO A 79 19.06 24.98 -18.71
CA PRO A 79 18.24 25.81 -19.58
C PRO A 79 18.33 27.30 -19.19
N PRO A 80 18.27 28.25 -20.14
CA PRO A 80 18.50 29.67 -19.88
C PRO A 80 17.34 30.35 -19.15
N ALA A 81 17.73 31.32 -18.32
CA ALA A 81 16.86 32.18 -17.53
C ALA A 81 15.97 33.09 -18.40
N HIS A 82 14.68 33.17 -18.04
CA HIS A 82 13.75 34.17 -18.57
C HIS A 82 13.60 35.32 -17.58
N THR A 83 13.88 36.53 -18.07
CA THR A 83 13.71 37.82 -17.40
C THR A 83 12.23 38.15 -17.17
N PRO A 84 11.84 38.76 -16.02
CA PRO A 84 10.47 39.23 -15.83
C PRO A 84 10.27 40.56 -16.57
N THR A 85 9.34 40.56 -17.53
CA THR A 85 8.90 41.79 -18.21
C THR A 85 7.67 42.34 -17.49
N SER A 86 7.84 43.53 -16.90
CA SER A 86 6.79 44.36 -16.34
C SER A 86 5.95 44.99 -17.46
N VAL A 87 4.62 44.86 -17.42
CA VAL A 87 3.71 45.73 -18.17
C VAL A 87 2.47 46.08 -17.34
N SER A 88 2.24 47.38 -17.28
CA SER A 88 1.15 48.11 -16.63
C SER A 88 -0.25 47.80 -17.18
N ALA A 89 -1.25 48.00 -16.32
CA ALA A 89 -2.67 48.12 -16.67
C ALA A 89 -2.94 49.29 -17.64
N PRO A 90 -4.07 49.21 -18.38
CA PRO A 90 -5.08 50.24 -18.19
C PRO A 90 -6.54 49.73 -18.15
N SER A 91 -7.38 50.55 -17.52
CA SER A 91 -8.83 50.42 -17.37
C SER A 91 -9.61 50.55 -18.69
N ALA A 92 -10.70 49.78 -18.83
CA ALA A 92 -12.08 50.22 -19.14
C ALA A 92 -12.92 49.12 -19.84
N THR A 93 -14.14 48.94 -19.35
CA THR A 93 -15.20 48.00 -19.77
C THR A 93 -15.77 48.33 -21.16
N PRO A 94 -16.33 47.33 -21.89
CA PRO A 94 -17.80 47.21 -21.88
C PRO A 94 -18.32 45.76 -21.83
N ALA A 95 -19.62 45.67 -21.54
CA ALA A 95 -20.42 44.50 -21.22
C ALA A 95 -20.20 43.26 -22.11
N SER A 96 -20.03 42.11 -21.46
CA SER A 96 -20.15 40.79 -22.09
C SER A 96 -21.42 40.09 -21.60
N THR A 97 -22.26 39.76 -22.56
CA THR A 97 -23.40 38.84 -22.52
C THR A 97 -23.10 37.61 -21.65
N PRO A 98 -24.00 37.15 -20.75
CA PRO A 98 -23.79 35.89 -20.06
C PRO A 98 -23.96 34.76 -21.07
N ALA A 99 -22.87 34.10 -21.43
CA ALA A 99 -22.91 32.80 -22.08
C ALA A 99 -23.66 31.83 -21.16
N GLN A 100 -24.74 31.25 -21.68
CA GLN A 100 -25.43 30.14 -21.06
C GLN A 100 -24.61 28.86 -21.23
N GLY A 101 -24.44 28.14 -20.12
CA GLY A 101 -24.44 26.68 -20.15
C GLY A 101 -23.07 25.99 -20.16
N THR A 102 -22.47 25.88 -18.97
CA THR A 102 -22.18 24.57 -18.37
C THR A 102 -22.20 24.76 -16.86
N THR A 103 -23.28 24.31 -16.23
CA THR A 103 -23.29 24.09 -14.79
C THR A 103 -22.11 23.14 -14.49
N PRO A 104 -21.21 23.44 -13.55
CA PRO A 104 -20.21 22.47 -13.13
C PRO A 104 -20.97 21.29 -12.54
N THR A 105 -21.02 20.18 -13.28
CA THR A 105 -21.42 18.89 -12.73
C THR A 105 -20.44 18.60 -11.61
N SER A 106 -20.95 18.41 -10.39
CA SER A 106 -20.15 17.84 -9.30
C SER A 106 -19.51 16.53 -9.76
N GLY A 107 -18.20 16.32 -9.80
CA GLY A 107 -17.06 17.18 -10.05
C GLY A 107 -16.11 16.26 -10.82
N GLU A 108 -15.80 16.57 -12.07
CA GLU A 108 -14.90 15.76 -12.90
C GLU A 108 -13.63 15.43 -12.10
N TRP A 109 -13.29 14.15 -12.02
CA TRP A 109 -12.12 13.67 -11.30
C TRP A 109 -10.97 13.52 -12.28
N SER A 110 -9.77 13.96 -11.87
CA SER A 110 -8.57 13.75 -12.67
C SER A 110 -7.38 13.52 -11.75
N PHE A 111 -6.51 12.59 -12.16
CA PHE A 111 -5.25 12.30 -11.48
C PHE A 111 -4.15 12.03 -12.49
N THR A 112 -3.03 12.73 -12.34
CA THR A 112 -1.80 12.46 -13.10
C THR A 112 -0.89 11.59 -12.27
N ASP A 113 -0.53 10.44 -12.82
CA ASP A 113 0.34 9.45 -12.18
C ASP A 113 1.83 9.81 -12.36
N ASP A 114 2.72 9.01 -11.76
CA ASP A 114 4.16 9.31 -11.81
C ASP A 114 4.83 8.96 -13.14
N ARG A 115 4.08 8.38 -14.08
CA ARG A 115 4.49 8.17 -15.49
C ARG A 115 4.11 9.36 -16.36
N GLY A 116 3.41 10.36 -15.81
CA GLY A 116 2.87 11.50 -16.54
C GLY A 116 1.58 11.19 -17.29
N VAL A 117 0.94 10.05 -16.99
CA VAL A 117 -0.36 9.68 -17.57
C VAL A 117 -1.47 10.30 -16.73
N THR A 118 -2.35 11.07 -17.37
CA THR A 118 -3.53 11.64 -16.72
C THR A 118 -4.75 10.76 -16.99
N VAL A 119 -5.38 10.29 -15.92
CA VAL A 119 -6.69 9.64 -15.97
C VAL A 119 -7.75 10.68 -15.61
N THR A 120 -8.85 10.71 -16.38
CA THR A 120 -9.99 11.60 -16.14
C THR A 120 -11.27 10.78 -16.13
N LEU A 121 -12.12 10.99 -15.11
CA LEU A 121 -13.39 10.32 -14.92
C LEU A 121 -14.49 11.35 -14.61
N PRO A 122 -15.77 11.07 -14.92
CA PRO A 122 -16.88 11.99 -14.62
C PRO A 122 -17.08 12.25 -13.12
N GLU A 123 -16.69 11.30 -12.28
CA GLU A 123 -16.78 11.35 -10.82
C GLU A 123 -15.56 10.63 -10.19
N PRO A 124 -15.25 10.87 -8.90
CA PRO A 124 -14.19 10.14 -8.23
C PRO A 124 -14.43 8.63 -8.25
N PRO A 125 -13.39 7.81 -8.54
CA PRO A 125 -13.54 6.37 -8.69
C PRO A 125 -13.95 5.72 -7.36
N ALA A 126 -14.91 4.80 -7.42
CA ALA A 126 -15.42 4.05 -6.28
C ALA A 126 -15.03 2.57 -6.32
N ARG A 127 -14.77 2.02 -7.51
CA ARG A 127 -14.43 0.61 -7.75
C ARG A 127 -12.95 0.50 -8.13
N ILE A 128 -12.10 0.48 -7.11
CA ILE A 128 -10.64 0.47 -7.29
C ILE A 128 -10.15 -0.98 -7.25
N VAL A 129 -9.40 -1.38 -8.28
CA VAL A 129 -8.57 -2.59 -8.24
C VAL A 129 -7.13 -2.16 -8.02
N ALA A 130 -6.39 -2.90 -7.19
CA ALA A 130 -5.00 -2.55 -6.90
C ALA A 130 -4.08 -3.76 -6.92
N GLN A 131 -2.81 -3.56 -7.25
CA GLN A 131 -1.76 -4.49 -6.88
C GLN A 131 -1.74 -4.65 -5.35
N THR A 132 -1.48 -5.85 -4.85
CA THR A 132 -1.75 -6.19 -3.43
C THR A 132 -1.05 -5.28 -2.41
N THR A 133 0.22 -4.91 -2.61
CA THR A 133 0.96 -3.98 -1.75
C THR A 133 0.38 -2.56 -1.83
N VAL A 134 0.00 -2.09 -3.02
CA VAL A 134 -0.70 -0.81 -3.18
C VAL A 134 -2.07 -0.85 -2.50
N GLY A 135 -2.80 -1.95 -2.66
CA GLY A 135 -4.09 -2.16 -2.02
C GLY A 135 -4.01 -2.15 -0.51
N ALA A 136 -2.96 -2.75 0.07
CA ALA A 136 -2.67 -2.69 1.50
C ALA A 136 -2.40 -1.25 1.97
N ALA A 137 -1.61 -0.48 1.23
CA ALA A 137 -1.35 0.91 1.57
C ALA A 137 -2.62 1.80 1.47
N LEU A 138 -3.42 1.62 0.41
CA LEU A 138 -4.70 2.30 0.27
C LEU A 138 -5.67 1.94 1.40
N TRP A 139 -5.68 0.68 1.83
CA TRP A 139 -6.50 0.21 2.95
C TRP A 139 -6.18 0.95 4.25
N ASP A 140 -4.90 1.12 4.57
CA ASP A 140 -4.45 1.88 5.74
C ASP A 140 -4.80 3.37 5.63
N LEU A 141 -4.87 3.91 4.41
CA LEU A 141 -5.35 5.28 4.12
C LEU A 141 -6.89 5.41 4.13
N GLY A 142 -7.62 4.31 4.38
CA GLY A 142 -9.09 4.30 4.45
C GLY A 142 -9.79 4.10 3.10
N VAL A 143 -9.04 3.85 2.02
CA VAL A 143 -9.57 3.52 0.69
C VAL A 143 -9.62 2.00 0.56
N LYS A 144 -10.81 1.44 0.30
CA LYS A 144 -11.00 -0.01 0.22
C LYS A 144 -11.06 -0.49 -1.23
N PRO A 145 -10.03 -1.19 -1.74
CA PRO A 145 -10.11 -1.80 -3.06
C PRO A 145 -11.22 -2.84 -3.10
N VAL A 146 -11.90 -2.97 -4.24
CA VAL A 146 -12.90 -4.04 -4.45
C VAL A 146 -12.23 -5.37 -4.78
N ALA A 147 -11.03 -5.31 -5.36
CA ALA A 147 -10.23 -6.48 -5.67
C ALA A 147 -8.74 -6.16 -5.63
N VAL A 148 -7.93 -7.19 -5.43
CA VAL A 148 -6.47 -7.13 -5.51
C VAL A 148 -5.89 -8.15 -6.46
N PHE A 149 -4.77 -7.78 -7.05
CA PHE A 149 -3.95 -8.63 -7.91
C PHE A 149 -2.55 -8.80 -7.30
N GLY A 150 -2.07 -10.04 -7.23
CA GLY A 150 -0.75 -10.37 -6.67
C GLY A 150 -0.76 -11.17 -5.36
N PRO A 151 0.32 -11.08 -4.57
CA PRO A 151 0.56 -12.00 -3.46
C PRO A 151 -0.51 -11.86 -2.38
N TYR A 152 -1.32 -12.90 -2.22
CA TYR A 152 -2.54 -12.83 -1.42
C TYR A 152 -2.44 -13.67 -0.15
N ARG A 153 -2.32 -14.99 -0.29
CA ARG A 153 -2.14 -15.91 0.84
C ARG A 153 -0.94 -16.82 0.59
N THR A 154 -0.17 -17.07 1.65
CA THR A 154 0.86 -18.11 1.69
C THR A 154 0.25 -19.51 1.52
N ALA A 155 1.09 -20.52 1.23
CA ALA A 155 0.64 -21.91 1.09
C ALA A 155 -0.11 -22.45 2.32
N ASP A 156 0.19 -21.94 3.51
CA ASP A 156 -0.47 -22.30 4.77
C ASP A 156 -1.77 -21.50 5.01
N GLY A 157 -2.23 -20.70 4.05
CA GLY A 157 -3.46 -19.91 4.09
C GLY A 157 -3.37 -18.58 4.85
N LYS A 158 -2.21 -18.25 5.45
CA LYS A 158 -1.99 -16.96 6.12
C LYS A 158 -1.84 -15.84 5.08
N PRO A 159 -2.23 -14.59 5.40
CA PRO A 159 -1.95 -13.44 4.54
C PRO A 159 -0.48 -13.37 4.16
N ASP A 160 -0.20 -13.05 2.90
CA ASP A 160 1.16 -12.70 2.48
C ASP A 160 1.63 -11.42 3.20
N PHE A 161 2.93 -11.26 3.40
CA PHE A 161 3.45 -10.07 4.08
C PHE A 161 3.16 -8.78 3.28
N GLN A 162 3.04 -8.87 1.96
CA GLN A 162 2.69 -7.74 1.09
C GLN A 162 1.23 -7.31 1.22
N ALA A 163 0.35 -8.17 1.72
CA ALA A 163 -1.04 -7.83 1.98
C ALA A 163 -1.20 -6.89 3.20
N GLY A 164 -0.18 -6.70 4.03
CA GLY A 164 -0.23 -5.79 5.17
C GLY A 164 -1.46 -6.01 6.06
N ASN A 165 -2.25 -4.94 6.28
CA ASN A 165 -3.49 -4.98 7.07
C ASN A 165 -4.76 -5.23 6.25
N LEU A 166 -4.63 -5.53 4.95
CA LEU A 166 -5.76 -5.77 4.07
C LEU A 166 -6.64 -6.90 4.61
N ASP A 167 -7.94 -6.65 4.74
CA ASP A 167 -8.87 -7.73 5.06
C ASP A 167 -9.13 -8.55 3.79
N LEU A 168 -8.36 -9.62 3.66
CA LEU A 168 -8.40 -10.51 2.51
C LEU A 168 -9.78 -11.13 2.28
N ASP A 169 -10.61 -11.27 3.32
CA ASP A 169 -11.95 -11.84 3.18
C ASP A 169 -12.98 -10.81 2.67
N GLN A 170 -12.61 -9.53 2.59
CA GLN A 170 -13.44 -8.44 2.05
C GLN A 170 -13.05 -8.01 0.63
N VAL A 171 -11.96 -8.53 0.07
CA VAL A 171 -11.47 -8.17 -1.26
C VAL A 171 -11.44 -9.38 -2.18
N GLU A 172 -11.84 -9.19 -3.43
CA GLU A 172 -11.73 -10.25 -4.43
C GLU A 172 -10.27 -10.42 -4.87
N TRP A 173 -9.82 -11.66 -5.06
CA TRP A 173 -8.48 -11.93 -5.56
C TRP A 173 -8.52 -12.29 -7.04
N LEU A 174 -7.76 -11.54 -7.84
CA LEU A 174 -7.74 -11.67 -9.30
C LEU A 174 -6.62 -12.58 -9.83
N GLY A 175 -5.82 -13.18 -8.93
CA GLY A 175 -4.70 -14.04 -9.31
C GLY A 175 -3.35 -13.48 -8.90
N ASP A 176 -2.30 -14.24 -9.20
CA ASP A 176 -0.91 -13.91 -8.89
C ASP A 176 -0.12 -13.50 -10.14
N TYR A 177 1.18 -13.25 -10.02
CA TYR A 177 2.02 -12.77 -11.13
C TYR A 177 1.89 -13.66 -12.37
N GLY A 178 1.55 -13.05 -13.50
CA GLY A 178 1.33 -13.75 -14.78
C GLY A 178 -0.02 -14.47 -14.91
N GLU A 179 -0.85 -14.48 -13.88
CA GLU A 179 -2.09 -15.26 -13.80
C GLU A 179 -3.31 -14.37 -13.53
N LEU A 180 -3.30 -13.14 -14.06
CA LEU A 180 -4.42 -12.20 -13.89
C LEU A 180 -5.68 -12.73 -14.61
N ASP A 181 -6.76 -12.90 -13.84
CA ASP A 181 -8.09 -13.23 -14.35
C ASP A 181 -8.76 -11.98 -14.96
N GLN A 182 -8.53 -11.78 -16.26
CA GLN A 182 -9.05 -10.63 -17.01
C GLN A 182 -10.57 -10.65 -17.18
N GLU A 183 -11.20 -11.83 -17.17
CA GLU A 183 -12.65 -11.94 -17.24
C GLU A 183 -13.29 -11.42 -15.96
N LYS A 184 -12.74 -11.77 -14.79
CA LYS A 184 -13.15 -11.18 -13.51
C LYS A 184 -12.87 -9.68 -13.45
N LEU A 185 -11.70 -9.24 -13.89
CA LEU A 185 -11.38 -7.81 -13.94
C LEU A 185 -12.41 -7.02 -14.75
N ALA A 186 -12.79 -7.53 -15.93
CA ALA A 186 -13.82 -6.91 -16.76
C ALA A 186 -15.21 -6.96 -16.10
N ALA A 187 -15.58 -8.09 -15.49
CA ALA A 187 -16.85 -8.24 -14.78
C ALA A 187 -16.98 -7.30 -13.57
N LEU A 188 -15.85 -6.95 -12.95
CA LEU A 188 -15.82 -5.99 -11.87
C LEU A 188 -16.15 -4.57 -12.32
N ASN A 189 -16.12 -4.20 -13.61
CA ASN A 189 -16.38 -2.80 -14.03
C ASN A 189 -15.60 -1.80 -13.14
N ALA A 190 -14.30 -2.05 -12.97
CA ALA A 190 -13.44 -1.21 -12.15
C ALA A 190 -13.27 0.17 -12.79
N ASP A 191 -13.18 1.21 -11.97
CA ASP A 191 -12.99 2.58 -12.44
C ASP A 191 -11.50 2.85 -12.73
N ILE A 192 -10.61 2.31 -11.89
CA ILE A 192 -9.16 2.40 -12.02
C ILE A 192 -8.47 1.12 -11.53
N TYR A 193 -7.33 0.81 -12.14
CA TYR A 193 -6.34 -0.13 -11.65
C TYR A 193 -5.11 0.63 -11.15
N VAL A 194 -4.63 0.36 -9.94
CA VAL A 194 -3.48 1.05 -9.34
C VAL A 194 -2.37 0.05 -9.06
N ASP A 195 -1.16 0.38 -9.48
CA ASP A 195 0.04 -0.42 -9.23
C ASP A 195 1.24 0.50 -8.96
N PHE A 196 2.29 -0.08 -8.40
CA PHE A 196 3.58 0.57 -8.34
C PHE A 196 4.25 0.56 -9.72
N THR A 197 5.25 1.41 -9.91
CA THR A 197 6.07 1.43 -11.12
C THR A 197 7.51 1.85 -10.80
N TRP A 198 8.45 1.50 -11.68
CA TRP A 198 9.80 2.04 -11.68
C TRP A 198 9.81 3.33 -12.51
N GLY A 199 9.59 4.47 -11.86
CA GLY A 199 9.61 5.77 -12.52
C GLY A 199 8.53 5.90 -13.60
N ALA A 200 8.95 6.13 -14.85
CA ALA A 200 8.05 6.26 -16.00
C ALA A 200 7.83 4.94 -16.76
N GLY A 201 8.17 3.80 -16.14
CA GLY A 201 8.16 2.48 -16.77
C GLY A 201 6.81 1.74 -16.72
N LEU A 202 6.91 0.41 -16.91
CA LEU A 202 5.78 -0.52 -16.77
C LEU A 202 5.28 -0.57 -15.33
N LEU A 203 4.04 -1.02 -15.17
CA LEU A 203 3.49 -1.33 -13.86
C LEU A 203 4.17 -2.56 -13.25
N TRP A 204 4.37 -2.55 -11.93
CA TRP A 204 5.23 -3.50 -11.22
C TRP A 204 4.84 -4.95 -11.45
N TYR A 205 3.53 -5.23 -11.47
CA TYR A 205 3.01 -6.58 -11.54
C TYR A 205 2.50 -7.00 -12.91
N LEU A 206 2.65 -6.15 -13.92
CA LEU A 206 2.22 -6.41 -15.29
C LEU A 206 3.43 -6.39 -16.22
N ASP A 207 3.58 -7.44 -17.02
CA ASP A 207 4.47 -7.36 -18.18
C ASP A 207 3.85 -6.47 -19.28
N GLU A 208 4.62 -6.19 -20.33
CA GLU A 208 4.22 -5.28 -21.40
C GLU A 208 2.94 -5.75 -22.13
N GLU A 209 2.81 -7.05 -22.38
CA GLU A 209 1.66 -7.60 -23.09
C GLU A 209 0.40 -7.53 -22.22
N LEU A 210 0.51 -7.92 -20.94
CA LEU A 210 -0.57 -7.91 -19.99
C LEU A 210 -1.01 -6.47 -19.67
N GLU A 211 -0.09 -5.52 -19.52
CA GLU A 211 -0.44 -4.11 -19.31
C GLU A 211 -1.24 -3.55 -20.52
N ALA A 212 -0.86 -3.90 -21.75
CA ALA A 212 -1.61 -3.51 -22.95
C ALA A 212 -3.01 -4.15 -23.02
N GLN A 213 -3.19 -5.32 -22.42
CA GLN A 213 -4.50 -5.97 -22.29
C GLN A 213 -5.35 -5.29 -21.19
N VAL A 214 -4.79 -5.07 -20.00
CA VAL A 214 -5.46 -4.41 -18.86
C VAL A 214 -5.92 -3.00 -19.21
N LYS A 215 -5.09 -2.21 -19.91
CA LYS A 215 -5.44 -0.84 -20.35
C LYS A 215 -6.67 -0.76 -21.26
N ARG A 216 -7.03 -1.86 -21.93
CA ARG A 216 -8.25 -1.94 -22.75
C ARG A 216 -9.51 -2.20 -21.91
N ILE A 217 -9.34 -2.65 -20.67
CA ILE A 217 -10.41 -2.99 -19.74
C ILE A 217 -10.64 -1.84 -18.75
N VAL A 218 -9.57 -1.30 -18.18
CA VAL A 218 -9.62 -0.31 -17.09
C VAL A 218 -8.48 0.72 -17.20
N PRO A 219 -8.71 2.01 -16.91
CA PRO A 219 -7.65 2.99 -16.78
C PRO A 219 -6.64 2.60 -15.70
N THR A 220 -5.35 2.82 -15.95
CA THR A 220 -4.28 2.42 -15.02
C THR A 220 -3.55 3.62 -14.42
N ILE A 221 -3.19 3.55 -13.14
CA ILE A 221 -2.40 4.54 -12.42
C ILE A 221 -1.13 3.88 -11.88
N GLY A 222 0.03 4.47 -12.19
CA GLY A 222 1.34 4.06 -11.69
C GLY A 222 1.88 5.02 -10.65
N ILE A 223 2.12 4.52 -9.43
CA ILE A 223 2.81 5.28 -8.37
C ILE A 223 4.27 4.84 -8.31
N SER A 224 5.22 5.77 -8.46
CA SER A 224 6.64 5.44 -8.45
C SER A 224 7.18 5.35 -7.03
N PHE A 225 7.96 4.30 -6.77
CA PHE A 225 8.86 4.20 -5.62
C PHE A 225 10.34 4.43 -5.99
N GLU A 226 10.62 4.71 -7.26
CA GLU A 226 11.97 4.97 -7.79
C GLU A 226 12.27 6.46 -7.85
N ASN A 227 13.56 6.82 -7.72
CA ASN A 227 14.09 8.18 -7.84
C ASN A 227 13.50 9.19 -6.85
N ARG A 228 13.00 8.69 -5.71
CA ARG A 228 12.46 9.47 -4.61
C ARG A 228 12.64 8.73 -3.29
N SER A 229 12.43 9.44 -2.20
CA SER A 229 12.34 8.85 -0.86
C SER A 229 11.06 8.04 -0.69
N ILE A 230 11.07 7.14 0.29
CA ILE A 230 9.86 6.41 0.69
C ILE A 230 8.76 7.36 1.18
N ILE A 231 9.14 8.48 1.81
CA ILE A 231 8.20 9.51 2.29
C ILE A 231 7.45 10.15 1.13
N GLU A 232 8.16 10.50 0.07
CA GLU A 232 7.54 11.05 -1.14
C GLU A 232 6.63 10.03 -1.81
N SER A 233 7.01 8.75 -1.82
CA SER A 233 6.17 7.68 -2.37
C SER A 233 4.87 7.48 -1.58
N ILE A 234 4.97 7.52 -0.24
CA ILE A 234 3.80 7.52 0.65
C ILE A 234 2.91 8.73 0.37
N GLY A 235 3.50 9.92 0.25
CA GLY A 235 2.76 11.15 -0.08
C GLY A 235 1.97 11.04 -1.39
N ARG A 236 2.48 10.35 -2.42
CA ARG A 236 1.75 10.14 -3.67
C ARG A 236 0.57 9.18 -3.54
N LEU A 237 0.68 8.16 -2.69
CA LEU A 237 -0.48 7.32 -2.34
C LEU A 237 -1.52 8.11 -1.53
N GLU A 238 -1.09 9.01 -0.66
CA GLU A 238 -1.97 9.91 0.08
C GLU A 238 -2.69 10.89 -0.84
N ASP A 239 -1.99 11.48 -1.81
CA ASP A 239 -2.61 12.33 -2.84
C ASP A 239 -3.71 11.58 -3.59
N LEU A 240 -3.41 10.34 -4.01
CA LEU A 240 -4.39 9.48 -4.68
C LEU A 240 -5.57 9.18 -3.75
N ALA A 241 -5.30 8.79 -2.50
CA ALA A 241 -6.34 8.48 -1.53
C ALA A 241 -7.26 9.68 -1.26
N VAL A 242 -6.71 10.88 -1.08
CA VAL A 242 -7.49 12.13 -0.92
C VAL A 242 -8.31 12.41 -2.15
N SER A 243 -7.74 12.22 -3.35
CA SER A 243 -8.45 12.48 -4.60
C SER A 243 -9.70 11.60 -4.76
N VAL A 244 -9.72 10.42 -4.13
CA VAL A 244 -10.86 9.50 -4.14
C VAL A 244 -11.72 9.58 -2.85
N GLY A 245 -11.46 10.57 -1.99
CA GLY A 245 -12.29 10.92 -0.85
C GLY A 245 -11.82 10.40 0.52
N ALA A 246 -10.58 9.93 0.65
CA ALA A 246 -10.03 9.56 1.96
C ALA A 246 -9.88 10.78 2.89
N ASP A 247 -10.20 10.59 4.18
CA ASP A 247 -9.96 11.57 5.22
C ASP A 247 -8.63 11.28 5.94
N LEU A 248 -7.59 12.05 5.60
CA LEU A 248 -6.28 11.88 6.22
C LEU A 248 -6.22 12.33 7.69
N ASN A 249 -7.29 12.96 8.21
CA ASN A 249 -7.42 13.34 9.61
C ASN A 249 -8.18 12.29 10.44
N ALA A 250 -8.52 11.14 9.85
CA ALA A 250 -9.10 10.03 10.58
C ALA A 250 -8.21 9.70 11.80
N PRO A 251 -8.80 9.51 13.01
CA PRO A 251 -8.02 9.37 14.23
C PRO A 251 -6.92 8.30 14.18
N GLN A 252 -7.22 7.16 13.55
CA GLN A 252 -6.25 6.07 13.38
C GLN A 252 -5.06 6.49 12.51
N LEU A 253 -5.31 7.15 11.37
CA LEU A 253 -4.23 7.57 10.48
C LEU A 253 -3.36 8.65 11.13
N VAL A 254 -3.96 9.56 11.91
CA VAL A 254 -3.20 10.56 12.69
C VAL A 254 -2.28 9.87 13.71
N GLU A 255 -2.76 8.83 14.39
CA GLU A 255 -1.94 8.03 15.32
C GLU A 255 -0.82 7.28 14.61
N ASP A 256 -1.12 6.66 13.46
CA ASP A 256 -0.14 5.91 12.67
C ASP A 256 0.96 6.83 12.12
N ARG A 257 0.61 8.04 11.65
CA ARG A 257 1.58 9.06 11.25
C ARG A 257 2.45 9.53 12.41
N ALA A 258 1.87 9.75 13.58
CA ALA A 258 2.63 10.13 14.76
C ALA A 258 3.62 9.02 15.17
N THR A 259 3.19 7.76 15.08
CA THR A 259 4.03 6.58 15.34
C THR A 259 5.17 6.49 14.33
N PHE A 260 4.88 6.69 13.04
CA PHE A 260 5.88 6.70 11.97
C PHE A 260 6.93 7.81 12.18
N ALA A 261 6.48 9.04 12.47
CA ALA A 261 7.36 10.18 12.72
C ALA A 261 8.27 9.96 13.96
N ALA A 262 7.73 9.35 15.01
CA ALA A 262 8.53 9.01 16.20
C ALA A 262 9.61 7.96 15.87
N ALA A 263 9.27 6.94 15.08
CA ALA A 263 10.22 5.90 14.65
C ALA A 263 11.32 6.47 13.74
N GLU A 264 10.99 7.40 12.85
CA GLU A 264 11.95 8.12 12.02
C GLU A 264 12.96 8.89 12.90
N GLN A 265 12.48 9.65 13.89
CA GLN A 265 13.34 10.40 14.81
C GLN A 265 14.24 9.47 15.64
N GLU A 266 13.74 8.32 16.06
CA GLU A 266 14.52 7.33 16.79
C GLU A 266 15.65 6.77 15.91
N LEU A 267 15.36 6.46 14.65
CA LEU A 267 16.35 5.99 13.67
C LEU A 267 17.44 7.04 13.44
N VAL A 268 17.07 8.30 13.19
CA VAL A 268 18.01 9.41 13.02
C VAL A 268 18.92 9.53 14.24
N SER A 269 18.33 9.54 15.44
CA SER A 269 19.09 9.61 16.69
C SER A 269 20.04 8.43 16.87
N ALA A 270 19.65 7.22 16.45
CA ALA A 270 20.50 6.04 16.51
C ALA A 270 21.70 6.14 15.57
N ILE A 271 21.50 6.65 14.35
CA ILE A 271 22.56 6.90 13.37
C ILE A 271 23.57 7.93 13.91
N GLU A 272 23.10 9.01 14.52
CA GLU A 272 23.98 10.03 15.13
C GLU A 272 24.83 9.48 16.27
N ARG A 273 24.24 8.67 17.16
CA ARG A 273 24.96 7.98 18.23
C ARG A 273 26.02 7.04 17.67
N LEU A 274 25.70 6.27 16.64
CA LEU A 274 26.66 5.38 15.98
C LEU A 274 27.81 6.17 15.35
N ALA A 275 27.52 7.29 14.68
CA ALA A 275 28.55 8.15 14.08
C ALA A 275 29.50 8.72 15.15
N LEU A 276 29.00 9.10 16.32
CA LEU A 276 29.82 9.55 17.44
C LEU A 276 30.73 8.43 18.00
N LEU A 277 30.18 7.21 18.15
CA LEU A 277 30.95 6.04 18.60
C LEU A 277 32.07 5.67 17.60
N LEU A 278 31.78 5.72 16.30
CA LEU A 278 32.78 5.42 15.27
C LEU A 278 33.89 6.48 15.21
N ARG A 279 33.58 7.76 15.43
CA ARG A 279 34.58 8.84 15.48
C ARG A 279 35.45 8.81 16.74
N SER A 280 34.93 8.29 17.86
CA SER A 280 35.64 8.24 19.14
C SER A 280 36.50 6.98 19.33
N ARG A 281 36.44 6.01 18.41
CA ARG A 281 37.34 4.84 18.45
C ARG A 281 38.80 5.27 18.24
N PRO A 282 39.71 4.96 19.17
CA PRO A 282 41.12 5.26 19.00
C PRO A 282 41.67 4.52 17.77
N ARG A 283 42.37 5.24 16.88
CA ARG A 283 43.10 4.61 15.78
C ARG A 283 44.30 3.87 16.39
N HIS A 284 44.25 2.55 16.44
CA HIS A 284 45.42 1.74 16.72
C HIS A 284 46.46 2.04 15.62
N ARG A 285 47.58 2.66 16.00
CA ARG A 285 48.78 2.84 15.19
C ARG A 285 49.73 1.68 15.44
#